data_AF-A0A7Z9SL95-F1
#
_entry.id   AF-A0A7Z9SL95-F1
#
_cell.length_a   1.000
_cell.length_b   1.000
_cell.length_c   1.000
_cell.angle_alpha   90.00
_cell.angle_beta   90.00
_cell.angle_gamma   90.00
#
_symmetry.space_group_name_H-M   'P 1'
#
loop_
_entity.id
_entity.type
_entity.pdbx_description
1 polymer ?
#
loop_
_entity_poly.entity_id
_entity_poly.type
_entity_poly.pdbx_seq_one_letter_code
_entity_poly.pdbx_strand_id
1 'polypeptide(L)'
;MKKQNIKAFTLIELLIVVAILGVISAIAVPVYNDYIKTAKQEAAKNSLRSIALAQVEYRSENNTYYGTSSSARVTPSINRDLFSNNKTLDESGDYYYWINRSGSGFTAYAQPKTTGSLIKLCINQNNNLRDPC
;
A
#
# COMPACT_ATOMS: atom_id res chain seq x y z
N MET A 1 -4.74 34.50 -50.34
CA MET A 1 -5.27 33.47 -49.42
C MET A 1 -4.29 32.30 -49.39
N LYS A 2 -3.60 32.06 -48.26
CA LYS A 2 -2.71 30.89 -48.09
C LYS A 2 -3.55 29.64 -47.99
N LYS A 3 -3.44 28.73 -48.97
CA LYS A 3 -4.09 27.41 -48.96
C LYS A 3 -3.44 26.58 -47.86
N GLN A 4 -4.11 26.44 -46.73
CA GLN A 4 -3.70 25.53 -45.66
C GLN A 4 -3.91 24.11 -46.17
N ASN A 5 -2.82 23.35 -46.39
CA ASN A 5 -2.90 21.93 -46.71
C ASN A 5 -3.35 21.17 -45.45
N ILE A 6 -4.64 20.86 -45.39
CA ILE A 6 -5.18 19.96 -44.36
C ILE A 6 -4.71 18.55 -44.73
N LYS A 7 -3.73 18.02 -43.99
CA LYS A 7 -3.32 16.62 -44.12
C LYS A 7 -4.46 15.74 -43.58
N ALA A 8 -5.14 15.02 -44.46
CA ALA A 8 -6.10 14.00 -44.08
C ALA A 8 -5.36 12.70 -43.74
N PHE A 9 -5.69 12.12 -42.58
CA PHE A 9 -5.15 10.83 -42.13
C PHE A 9 -5.75 9.68 -42.94
N THR A 10 -4.97 8.68 -43.31
CA THR A 10 -5.49 7.52 -44.05
C THR A 10 -6.11 6.50 -43.08
N LEU A 11 -7.14 5.78 -43.54
CA LEU A 11 -7.75 4.69 -42.76
C LEU A 11 -6.73 3.57 -42.45
N ILE A 12 -5.79 3.34 -43.36
CA ILE A 12 -4.75 2.33 -43.19
C ILE A 12 -3.72 2.73 -42.12
N GLU A 13 -3.34 4.02 -42.04
CA GLU A 13 -2.47 4.52 -40.97
C GLU A 13 -3.11 4.32 -39.61
N LEU A 14 -4.41 4.59 -39.47
CA LEU A 14 -5.11 4.38 -38.20
C LEU A 14 -5.21 2.89 -37.85
N LEU A 15 -5.46 2.02 -38.83
CA LEU A 15 -5.59 0.58 -38.62
C LEU A 15 -4.28 -0.04 -38.11
N ILE A 16 -3.14 0.33 -38.69
CA ILE A 16 -1.82 -0.15 -38.25
C ILE A 16 -1.52 0.34 -36.83
N VAL A 17 -1.84 1.59 -36.51
CA VAL A 17 -1.61 2.14 -35.16
C VAL A 17 -2.41 1.37 -34.11
N VAL A 18 -3.70 1.09 -34.36
CA VAL A 18 -4.53 0.32 -33.42
C VAL A 18 -4.03 -1.13 -33.31
N ALA A 19 -3.55 -1.73 -34.40
CA ALA A 19 -2.97 -3.06 -34.37
C ALA A 19 -1.72 -3.12 -33.46
N ILE A 20 -0.80 -2.16 -33.59
CA ILE A 20 0.40 -2.08 -32.75
C ILE A 20 0.02 -1.81 -31.29
N LEU A 21 -0.91 -0.88 -31.02
CA LEU A 21 -1.39 -0.58 -29.67
C LEU A 21 -2.07 -1.79 -29.01
N GLY A 22 -2.78 -2.61 -29.79
CA GLY A 22 -3.41 -3.84 -29.31
C GLY A 22 -2.39 -4.85 -28.79
N VAL A 23 -1.31 -5.07 -29.54
CA VAL A 23 -0.21 -5.99 -29.13
C VAL A 23 0.48 -5.49 -27.86
N ILE A 24 0.81 -4.20 -27.79
CA ILE A 24 1.48 -3.61 -26.61
C ILE A 24 0.57 -3.69 -25.38
N SER A 25 -0.73 -3.38 -25.53
CA SER A 25 -1.67 -3.35 -24.41
C SER A 25 -1.88 -4.72 -23.77
N ALA A 26 -1.86 -5.80 -24.57
CA ALA A 26 -2.00 -7.16 -24.08
C ALA A 26 -0.91 -7.56 -23.07
N ILE A 27 0.32 -7.07 -23.27
CA ILE A 27 1.46 -7.33 -22.37
C ILE A 27 1.54 -6.28 -21.25
N ALA A 28 1.26 -5.01 -21.58
CA ALA A 28 1.43 -3.90 -20.65
C ALA A 28 0.45 -3.95 -19.47
N VAL A 29 -0.82 -4.32 -19.71
CA VAL A 29 -1.86 -4.34 -18.66
C VAL A 29 -1.56 -5.29 -17.49
N PRO A 30 -1.25 -6.59 -17.70
CA PRO A 30 -0.95 -7.49 -16.59
C PRO A 30 0.31 -7.05 -15.82
N VAL A 31 1.36 -6.63 -16.51
CA VAL A 31 2.60 -6.13 -15.89
C VAL A 31 2.34 -4.90 -15.03
N TYR A 32 1.56 -3.95 -15.54
CA TYR A 32 1.20 -2.75 -14.80
C TYR A 32 0.38 -3.07 -13.54
N ASN A 33 -0.57 -4.01 -13.64
CA ASN A 33 -1.35 -4.45 -12.48
C ASN A 33 -0.47 -5.06 -11.39
N ASP A 34 0.53 -5.86 -11.75
CA ASP A 34 1.46 -6.44 -10.79
C ASP A 34 2.38 -5.37 -10.19
N TYR A 35 2.86 -4.41 -10.98
CA TYR A 35 3.61 -3.26 -10.47
C TYR A 35 2.82 -2.47 -9.40
N ILE A 36 1.54 -2.20 -9.65
CA ILE A 36 0.68 -1.51 -8.68
C ILE A 36 0.50 -2.35 -7.41
N LYS A 37 0.36 -3.68 -7.50
CA LYS A 37 0.29 -4.55 -6.31
C LYS A 37 1.56 -4.46 -5.48
N THR A 38 2.74 -4.54 -6.11
CA THR A 38 4.02 -4.40 -5.42
C THR A 38 4.16 -3.02 -4.78
N ALA A 39 3.79 -1.94 -5.49
CA ALA A 39 3.81 -0.59 -4.94
C ALA A 39 2.92 -0.46 -3.69
N LYS A 40 1.71 -1.04 -3.72
CA LYS A 40 0.80 -1.08 -2.57
C LYS A 40 1.38 -1.85 -1.38
N GLN A 41 2.05 -2.99 -1.63
CA GLN A 41 2.73 -3.76 -0.59
C GLN A 41 3.89 -2.96 0.02
N GLU A 42 4.74 -2.34 -0.81
CA GLU A 42 5.85 -1.51 -0.32
C GLU A 42 5.37 -0.30 0.50
N ALA A 43 4.28 0.34 0.10
CA ALA A 43 3.65 1.39 0.90
C ALA A 43 3.22 0.87 2.29
N ALA A 44 2.58 -0.31 2.35
CA ALA A 44 2.18 -0.92 3.61
C ALA A 44 3.38 -1.34 4.48
N LYS A 45 4.49 -1.82 3.89
CA LYS A 45 5.74 -2.08 4.62
C LYS A 45 6.31 -0.83 5.25
N ASN A 46 6.25 0.30 4.54
CA ASN A 46 6.69 1.59 5.09
C ASN A 46 5.79 2.04 6.24
N SER A 47 4.47 1.89 6.11
CA SER A 47 3.54 2.14 7.23
C SER A 47 3.84 1.25 8.45
N LEU A 48 4.15 -0.03 8.25
CA LEU A 48 4.57 -0.94 9.32
C LEU A 48 5.87 -0.48 10.00
N ARG A 49 6.87 -0.02 9.23
CA ARG A 49 8.10 0.56 9.79
C ARG A 49 7.81 1.82 10.60
N SER A 50 6.91 2.69 10.15
CA SER A 50 6.47 3.87 10.92
C SER A 50 5.80 3.46 12.24
N ILE A 51 4.98 2.40 12.23
CA ILE A 51 4.43 1.84 13.47
C ILE A 51 5.55 1.34 14.39
N ALA A 52 6.53 0.62 13.85
CA ALA A 52 7.64 0.10 14.67
C ALA A 52 8.46 1.23 15.32
N LEU A 53 8.70 2.33 14.61
CA LEU A 53 9.36 3.52 15.15
C LEU A 53 8.52 4.17 16.26
N ALA A 54 7.23 4.40 16.02
CA ALA A 54 6.34 4.99 17.03
C ALA A 54 6.19 4.08 18.28
N GLN A 55 6.29 2.76 18.12
CA GLN A 55 6.30 1.82 19.24
C GLN A 55 7.54 1.95 20.14
N VAL A 56 8.70 2.32 19.57
CA VAL A 56 9.92 2.57 20.36
C VAL A 56 9.72 3.82 21.22
N GLU A 57 9.19 4.89 20.63
CA GLU A 57 8.86 6.13 21.34
C GLU A 57 7.82 5.89 22.43
N TYR A 58 6.71 5.26 22.08
CA TYR A 58 5.64 4.94 23.03
C TYR A 58 6.13 4.09 24.20
N ARG A 59 7.01 3.12 23.96
CA ARG A 59 7.60 2.30 25.04
C ARG A 59 8.56 3.09 25.92
N SER A 60 9.28 4.05 25.37
CA SER A 60 10.16 4.94 26.15
C SER A 60 9.37 5.78 27.16
N GLU A 61 8.13 6.16 26.81
CA GLU A 61 7.28 6.99 27.66
C GLU A 61 6.42 6.16 28.63
N ASN A 62 5.90 5.02 28.16
CA ASN A 62 4.86 4.27 28.87
C ASN A 62 5.36 2.96 29.51
N ASN A 63 6.63 2.61 29.33
CA ASN A 63 7.23 1.32 29.75
C ASN A 63 6.52 0.07 29.17
N THR A 64 5.64 0.23 28.20
CA THR A 64 4.90 -0.83 27.50
C THR A 64 4.74 -0.45 26.03
N TYR A 65 4.52 -1.43 25.16
CA TYR A 65 4.10 -1.17 23.79
C TYR A 65 2.62 -0.77 23.72
N TYR A 66 2.26 -0.04 22.67
CA TYR A 66 0.86 0.23 22.34
C TYR A 66 0.25 -1.00 21.67
N GLY A 67 -0.96 -1.38 22.05
CA GLY A 67 -1.69 -2.49 21.46
C GLY A 67 -3.11 -2.09 21.11
N THR A 68 -3.68 -2.74 20.11
CA THR A 68 -5.06 -2.56 19.70
C THR A 68 -5.85 -3.86 19.87
N SER A 69 -7.17 -3.80 19.77
CA SER A 69 -7.96 -5.01 19.51
C SER A 69 -7.60 -5.58 18.13
N SER A 70 -7.62 -6.91 17.98
CA SER A 70 -7.34 -7.61 16.72
C SER A 70 -8.50 -7.47 15.72
N SER A 71 -8.85 -6.25 15.36
CA SER A 71 -9.94 -5.97 14.42
C SER A 71 -9.51 -5.03 13.30
N ALA A 72 -10.09 -5.21 12.12
CA ALA A 72 -9.78 -4.43 10.92
C ALA A 72 -10.16 -2.94 11.02
N ARG A 73 -10.81 -2.48 12.10
CA ARG A 73 -11.34 -1.10 12.20
C ARG A 73 -10.55 -0.21 13.16
N VAL A 74 -9.32 -0.61 13.51
CA VAL A 74 -8.51 0.11 14.51
C VAL A 74 -7.43 1.02 13.92
N THR A 75 -7.25 1.07 12.58
CA THR A 75 -6.33 2.04 11.94
C THR A 75 -6.51 3.47 12.45
N PRO A 76 -7.75 4.01 12.58
CA PRO A 76 -7.95 5.36 13.11
C PRO A 76 -7.51 5.51 14.57
N SER A 77 -7.65 4.45 15.39
CA SER A 77 -7.17 4.46 16.77
C SER A 77 -5.65 4.50 16.85
N ILE A 78 -4.94 3.82 15.93
CA ILE A 78 -3.48 3.92 15.84
C ILE A 78 -3.06 5.34 15.45
N ASN A 79 -3.70 5.97 14.45
CA ASN A 79 -3.42 7.37 14.10
C ASN A 79 -3.66 8.32 15.28
N ARG A 80 -4.75 8.13 16.02
CA ARG A 80 -5.10 8.96 17.17
C ARG A 80 -4.15 8.77 18.35
N ASP A 81 -3.93 7.51 18.76
CA ASP A 81 -3.34 7.18 20.06
C ASP A 81 -1.84 6.91 19.98
N LEU A 82 -1.34 6.33 18.87
CA LEU A 82 0.09 6.06 18.66
C LEU A 82 0.79 7.17 17.87
N PHE A 83 0.09 7.80 16.92
CA PHE A 83 0.63 8.91 16.12
C PHE A 83 0.08 10.28 16.53
N SER A 84 -0.52 10.40 17.73
CA SER A 84 -0.96 11.69 18.29
C SER A 84 -1.89 12.50 17.37
N ASN A 85 -2.88 11.84 16.76
CA ASN A 85 -3.82 12.38 15.75
C ASN A 85 -3.20 12.71 14.38
N ASN A 86 -1.93 12.36 14.13
CA ASN A 86 -1.36 12.47 12.81
C ASN A 86 -1.83 11.31 11.93
N LYS A 87 -2.35 11.61 10.73
CA LYS A 87 -2.84 10.61 9.76
C LYS A 87 -1.70 9.93 9.00
N THR A 88 -0.80 9.30 9.76
CA THR A 88 0.38 8.60 9.22
C THR A 88 0.01 7.33 8.48
N LEU A 89 -1.04 6.63 8.94
CA LEU A 89 -1.61 5.47 8.27
C LEU A 89 -2.77 5.91 7.39
N ASP A 90 -2.74 5.52 6.12
CA ASP A 90 -3.83 5.79 5.19
C ASP A 90 -5.07 4.95 5.54
N GLU A 91 -6.10 5.61 6.06
CA GLU A 91 -7.37 5.00 6.42
C GLU A 91 -8.23 4.62 5.20
N SER A 92 -8.01 5.29 4.06
CA SER A 92 -8.71 5.05 2.79
C SER A 92 -7.96 4.09 1.88
N GLY A 93 -6.69 3.80 2.17
CA GLY A 93 -5.80 2.95 1.37
C GLY A 93 -6.17 1.46 1.35
N ASP A 94 -5.29 0.61 0.84
CA ASP A 94 -5.59 -0.81 0.57
C ASP A 94 -5.43 -1.75 1.77
N TYR A 95 -4.98 -1.26 2.93
CA TYR A 95 -4.68 -2.06 4.12
C TYR A 95 -5.39 -1.55 5.37
N TYR A 96 -5.76 -2.48 6.25
CA TYR A 96 -6.08 -2.22 7.64
C TYR A 96 -4.89 -2.57 8.53
N TYR A 97 -4.68 -1.80 9.59
CA TYR A 97 -3.58 -2.00 10.53
C TYR A 97 -4.10 -2.31 11.93
N TRP A 98 -3.45 -3.26 12.62
CA TRP A 98 -3.65 -3.51 14.05
C TRP A 98 -2.34 -3.99 14.67
N ILE A 99 -2.25 -3.87 16.00
CA ILE A 99 -1.05 -4.22 16.75
C ILE A 99 -1.43 -5.19 17.87
N ASN A 100 -0.85 -6.38 17.82
CA ASN A 100 -0.92 -7.33 18.93
C ASN A 100 0.28 -7.11 19.85
N ARG A 101 0.02 -6.71 21.09
CA ARG A 101 1.05 -6.55 22.12
C ARG A 101 1.26 -7.87 22.85
N SER A 102 2.51 -8.34 22.91
CA SER A 102 2.95 -9.38 23.84
C SER A 102 3.72 -8.74 25.00
N GLY A 103 3.87 -9.43 26.14
CA GLY A 103 4.41 -8.81 27.37
C GLY A 103 5.67 -7.97 27.17
N SER A 104 6.63 -8.46 26.38
CA SER A 104 7.89 -7.76 26.07
C SER A 104 8.04 -7.35 24.61
N GLY A 105 6.98 -7.43 23.79
CA GLY A 105 7.07 -7.20 22.35
C GLY A 105 5.76 -6.77 21.71
N PHE A 106 5.79 -6.60 20.40
CA PHE A 106 4.59 -6.37 19.61
C PHE A 106 4.74 -7.00 18.25
N THR A 107 3.61 -7.30 17.63
CA THR A 107 3.52 -7.58 16.20
C THR A 107 2.47 -6.65 15.61
N ALA A 108 2.88 -5.78 14.69
CA ALA A 108 1.98 -4.96 13.91
C ALA A 108 1.67 -5.68 12.59
N TYR A 109 0.42 -5.61 12.16
CA TYR A 109 -0.08 -6.30 10.99
C TYR A 109 -0.64 -5.30 9.99
N ALA A 110 -0.43 -5.56 8.71
CA ALA A 110 -1.13 -4.92 7.60
C ALA A 110 -1.94 -5.99 6.86
N GLN A 111 -3.26 -5.86 6.90
CA GLN A 111 -4.19 -6.78 6.25
C GLN A 111 -4.82 -6.13 5.04
N PRO A 112 -4.78 -6.79 3.88
CA PRO A 112 -5.50 -6.35 2.70
C PRO A 112 -6.99 -6.15 2.98
N LYS A 113 -7.54 -5.01 2.52
CA LYS A 113 -9.00 -4.78 2.52
C LYS A 113 -9.71 -5.63 1.48
N THR A 114 -9.04 -5.91 0.36
CA THR A 114 -9.55 -6.75 -0.73
C THR A 114 -8.80 -8.08 -0.73
N THR A 115 -9.54 -9.18 -0.59
CA THR A 115 -9.00 -10.54 -0.65
C THR A 115 -8.57 -10.91 -2.09
N GLY A 116 -7.44 -11.59 -2.24
CA GLY A 116 -7.04 -12.26 -3.49
C GLY A 116 -6.03 -11.53 -4.39
N SER A 117 -5.68 -10.26 -4.13
CA SER A 117 -4.65 -9.53 -4.92
C SER A 117 -3.46 -9.02 -4.10
N LEU A 118 -3.64 -8.86 -2.79
CA LEU A 118 -2.61 -8.36 -1.88
C LEU A 118 -2.41 -9.40 -0.76
N ILE A 119 -1.25 -9.36 -0.12
CA ILE A 119 -0.85 -10.33 0.92
C ILE A 119 -0.85 -9.65 2.28
N LYS A 120 -1.05 -10.44 3.34
CA LYS A 120 -0.91 -9.96 4.71
C LYS A 120 0.56 -9.81 5.06
N LEU A 121 0.91 -8.67 5.66
CA LEU A 121 2.27 -8.31 6.06
C LEU A 121 2.32 -8.11 7.57
N CYS A 122 3.47 -8.33 8.19
CA CYS A 122 3.67 -7.93 9.58
C CYS A 122 5.11 -7.57 9.91
N ILE A 123 5.26 -6.79 10.97
CA ILE A 123 6.55 -6.44 11.55
C ILE A 123 6.52 -6.66 13.06
N ASN A 124 7.62 -7.12 13.63
CA ASN A 124 7.76 -7.30 15.07
C ASN A 124 8.68 -6.25 15.71
N GLN A 125 8.85 -6.34 17.03
CA GLN A 125 9.68 -5.42 17.81
C GLN A 125 11.16 -5.37 17.42
N ASN A 126 11.65 -6.38 16.70
CA ASN A 126 13.03 -6.46 16.23
C ASN A 126 13.19 -5.90 14.80
N ASN A 127 12.19 -5.19 14.28
CA ASN A 127 12.14 -4.69 12.91
C ASN A 127 12.19 -5.81 11.84
N ASN A 128 11.85 -7.04 12.22
CA ASN A 128 11.77 -8.16 11.29
C ASN A 128 10.43 -8.09 10.55
N LEU A 129 10.49 -7.63 9.31
CA LEU A 129 9.36 -7.61 8.39
C LEU A 129 9.16 -9.02 7.80
N ARG A 130 7.92 -9.51 7.75
CA ARG A 130 7.55 -10.82 7.20
C ARG A 130 6.41 -10.72 6.21
N ASP A 131 6.62 -11.35 5.04
CA ASP A 131 5.70 -11.39 3.92
C ASP A 131 5.67 -12.83 3.32
N PRO A 132 4.55 -13.59 3.38
CA PRO A 132 3.35 -13.30 4.16
C PRO A 132 3.59 -13.52 5.66
N CYS A 133 2.77 -12.81 6.44
CA CYS A 133 2.52 -13.11 7.84
C CYS A 133 1.51 -14.28 7.96
#